data_AF-A0A6L7WKM4-F1
#
_entry.id   AF-A0A6L7WKM4-F1
#
_cell.length_a   1.000
_cell.length_b   1.000
_cell.length_c   1.000
_cell.angle_alpha   90.00
_cell.angle_beta   90.00
_cell.angle_gamma   90.00
#
_symmetry.space_group_name_H-M   'P 1'
#
loop_
_entity.id
_entity.type
_entity.pdbx_description
1 polymer ?
#
loop_
_entity_poly.entity_id
_entity_poly.type
_entity_poly.pdbx_seq_one_letter_code
_entity_poly.pdbx_strand_id
1 'polypeptide(L)' 'MLLRHVPEELYRALKERAARERLSVSDYVLDILARRQFRERLQSRPRVNLSVPAADIVREGRDSR' A
#
# COMPACT_ATOMS: atom_id res chain seq x y z
N MET A 1 12.13 -14.77 -6.83
CA MET A 1 12.39 -14.14 -8.15
C MET A 1 13.57 -13.20 -7.98
N LEU A 2 14.72 -13.50 -8.57
CA LEU A 2 15.91 -12.64 -8.47
C LEU A 2 15.75 -11.48 -9.47
N LEU A 3 15.67 -10.25 -8.96
CA LEU A 3 15.66 -9.02 -9.77
C LEU A 3 17.03 -8.91 -10.47
N ARG A 4 17.08 -9.20 -11.77
CA ARG A 4 18.29 -9.05 -12.60
C ARG A 4 18.18 -7.73 -13.36
N HIS A 5 19.25 -6.93 -13.38
CA HIS A 5 19.34 -5.59 -14.00
C HIS A 5 18.58 -4.47 -13.28
N VAL A 6 18.83 -4.30 -11.98
CA VAL A 6 18.39 -3.09 -11.24
C VAL A 6 19.53 -2.07 -11.29
N PRO A 7 19.27 -0.81 -11.67
CA PRO A 7 20.28 0.25 -11.50
C PRO A 7 20.76 0.31 -10.05
N GLU A 8 22.06 0.36 -9.83
CA GLU A 8 22.64 0.32 -8.46
C GLU A 8 22.09 1.43 -7.58
N GLU A 9 21.90 2.64 -8.14
CA GLU A 9 21.31 3.78 -7.43
C GLU A 9 19.89 3.48 -6.93
N LEU A 10 19.06 2.83 -7.77
CA LEU A 10 17.72 2.42 -7.39
C LEU A 10 17.75 1.35 -6.31
N TYR A 11 18.64 0.36 -6.43
CA TYR A 11 18.81 -0.68 -5.41
C TYR A 11 19.23 -0.10 -4.06
N ARG A 12 20.16 0.87 -4.06
CA ARG A 12 20.60 1.57 -2.84
C ARG A 12 19.46 2.32 -2.17
N ALA A 13 18.71 3.10 -2.93
CA ALA A 13 17.55 3.83 -2.41
C ALA A 13 16.47 2.88 -1.85
N LEU A 14 16.22 1.74 -2.50
CA LEU A 14 15.30 0.73 -1.99
C LEU A 14 15.81 0.08 -0.71
N LYS A 15 17.11 -0.21 -0.63
CA LYS A 15 17.73 -0.80 0.55
C LYS A 15 17.66 0.12 1.77
N GLU A 16 17.91 1.40 1.59
CA GLU A 16 17.79 2.39 2.67
C GLU A 16 16.35 2.49 3.19
N ARG A 17 15.36 2.50 2.30
CA ARG A 17 13.95 2.54 2.68
C ARG A 17 13.51 1.26 3.38
N ALA A 18 13.89 0.09 2.87
CA ALA A 18 13.61 -1.18 3.50
C ALA A 18 14.20 -1.26 4.93
N ALA A 19 15.41 -0.74 5.14
CA ALA A 19 16.03 -0.69 6.46
C ALA A 19 15.26 0.17 7.46
N ARG A 20 14.68 1.30 7.03
CA ARG A 20 13.83 2.15 7.89
C ARG A 20 12.57 1.42 8.35
N GLU A 21 12.02 0.55 7.52
CA GLU A 21 10.85 -0.27 7.83
C GLU A 21 11.21 -1.63 8.47
N ARG A 22 12.51 -1.89 8.72
CA ARG A 22 13.04 -3.16 9.25
C ARG A 22 12.67 -4.38 8.40
N LEU A 23 12.56 -4.19 7.09
CA LEU A 23 12.23 -5.22 6.11
C LEU A 23 13.46 -5.59 5.26
N SER A 24 13.45 -6.80 4.69
CA SER A 24 14.36 -7.09 3.58
C SER A 24 13.96 -6.27 2.35
N VAL A 25 14.90 -6.03 1.42
CA VAL A 25 14.60 -5.31 0.17
C VAL A 25 13.50 -6.01 -0.63
N SER A 26 13.52 -7.35 -0.65
CA SER A 26 12.51 -8.15 -1.32
C SER A 26 11.13 -7.95 -0.71
N ASP A 27 11.01 -8.02 0.63
CA ASP A 27 9.74 -7.86 1.33
C ASP A 27 9.19 -6.44 1.14
N TYR A 28 10.08 -5.44 1.21
CA TYR A 28 9.72 -4.05 0.98
C TYR A 28 9.16 -3.81 -0.42
N VAL A 29 9.81 -4.36 -1.46
CA VAL A 29 9.33 -4.24 -2.84
C VAL A 29 7.99 -4.96 -3.02
N LEU A 30 7.83 -6.17 -2.44
CA LEU A 30 6.58 -6.90 -2.50
C LEU A 30 5.42 -6.13 -1.86
N ASP A 31 5.66 -5.51 -0.71
CA ASP A 31 4.65 -4.68 -0.04
C ASP A 31 4.26 -3.46 -0.88
N ILE A 32 5.23 -2.77 -1.50
CA ILE A 32 4.94 -1.67 -2.43
C ILE A 32 4.05 -2.14 -3.59
N LEU A 33 4.39 -3.28 -4.20
CA LEU A 33 3.63 -3.85 -5.32
C LEU A 33 2.22 -4.26 -4.88
N ALA A 34 2.07 -4.88 -3.71
CA ALA A 34 0.78 -5.25 -3.16
C ALA A 34 -0.09 -4.02 -2.90
N ARG A 35 0.46 -2.96 -2.29
CA ARG A 35 -0.24 -1.68 -2.06
C ARG A 35 -0.66 -1.03 -3.38
N ARG A 36 0.20 -1.07 -4.40
CA ARG A 36 -0.13 -0.56 -5.74
C ARG A 36 -1.29 -1.34 -6.36
N GLN A 37 -1.19 -2.67 -6.39
CA GLN A 37 -2.25 -3.52 -6.92
C GLN A 37 -3.57 -3.33 -6.17
N PHE A 38 -3.52 -3.18 -4.86
CA PHE A 38 -4.71 -2.90 -4.05
C PHE A 38 -5.38 -1.59 -4.46
N ARG A 39 -4.59 -0.51 -4.65
CA ARG A 39 -5.13 0.77 -5.14
C ARG A 39 -5.72 0.67 -6.53
N GLU A 40 -5.05 -0.01 -7.45
CA GLU A 40 -5.56 -0.24 -8.81
C GLU A 40 -6.89 -1.00 -8.77
N ARG A 41 -6.99 -2.05 -7.95
CA ARG A 41 -8.25 -2.81 -7.73
C ARG A 41 -9.33 -1.98 -7.08
N LEU A 42 -8.98 -1.06 -6.18
CA LEU A 42 -9.95 -0.18 -5.53
C LEU A 42 -10.50 0.83 -6.53
N GLN A 43 -9.65 1.39 -7.40
CA GLN A 43 -10.05 2.33 -8.45
C GLN A 43 -10.91 1.69 -9.53
N SER A 44 -10.71 0.40 -9.83
CA SER A 44 -11.51 -0.32 -10.82
C SER A 44 -12.91 -0.71 -10.32
N ARG A 45 -13.23 -0.51 -9.04
CA ARG A 45 -14.54 -0.85 -8.49
C ARG A 45 -15.59 0.17 -8.92
N PRO A 46 -16.84 -0.28 -9.21
CA PRO A 46 -17.92 0.65 -9.47
C PRO A 46 -18.17 1.53 -8.24
N ARG A 47 -18.43 2.83 -8.48
CA ARG A 47 -18.83 3.74 -7.42
C ARG A 47 -20.20 3.30 -6.89
N VAL A 48 -20.29 3.11 -5.58
CA VAL A 48 -21.55 2.80 -4.90
C VAL A 48 -22.05 4.08 -4.27
N ASN A 49 -23.33 4.40 -4.51
CA ASN A 49 -23.98 5.48 -3.79
C ASN A 49 -24.45 4.94 -2.44
N LEU A 50 -23.87 5.43 -1.35
CA LEU A 50 -24.22 4.99 0.00
C LEU A 50 -25.48 5.74 0.45
N SER A 51 -26.43 5.04 1.06
CA SER A 51 -27.64 5.64 1.62
C SER A 51 -27.35 6.52 2.84
N VAL A 52 -26.19 6.34 3.47
CA VAL A 52 -25.71 7.11 4.62
C VAL A 52 -24.30 7.61 4.30
N PRO A 53 -23.96 8.88 4.60
CA PRO A 53 -22.62 9.39 4.42
C PRO A 53 -21.58 8.54 5.17
N ALA A 54 -20.49 8.19 4.50
CA ALA A 54 -19.43 7.39 5.11
C ALA A 54 -18.81 8.05 6.36
N ALA A 55 -18.84 9.38 6.44
CA ALA A 55 -18.35 10.13 7.59
C ALA A 55 -19.14 9.83 8.88
N ASP A 56 -20.46 9.66 8.76
CA ASP A 56 -21.34 9.41 9.89
C ASP A 56 -21.12 7.99 10.43
N ILE A 57 -20.98 7.00 9.54
CA ILE A 57 -20.64 5.61 9.90
C ILE A 57 -19.29 5.53 10.62
N VAL A 58 -18.28 6.28 10.15
CA VAL A 58 -16.94 6.28 10.76
C VAL A 58 -16.95 6.95 12.14
N ARG A 59 -17.76 8.00 12.35
CA ARG A 59 -17.92 8.64 13.66
C ARG A 59 -18.60 7.71 14.65
N GLU A 60 -19.72 7.10 14.25
CA GLU A 60 -20.45 6.14 15.09
C GLU A 60 -19.55 4.99 15.56
N GLY A 61 -18.73 4.43 14.65
CA GLY A 61 -17.77 3.38 14.99
C GLY A 61 -16.62 3.83 15.89
N ARG A 62 -16.26 5.11 15.92
CA ARG A 62 -15.24 5.66 16.84
C ARG A 62 -15.79 5.93 18.22
N ASP A 63 -17.00 6.48 18.30
CA ASP A 63 -17.65 6.85 19.56
C ASP A 63 -18.10 5.61 20.36
N SER A 64 -18.20 4.45 19.68
CA SER A 64 -18.58 3.15 20.27
C SER A 64 -17.40 2.34 20.85
N ARG A 65 -16.18 2.89 20.87
CA ARG A 65 -14.95 2.17 21.25
C ARG A 65 -14.27 2.78 22.46
#